data_AF-A0A6B2XMW4-F1
#
_entry.id   AF-A0A6B2XMW4-F1
#
_cell.length_a   1.000
_cell.length_b   1.000
_cell.length_c   1.000
_cell.angle_alpha   90.00
_cell.angle_beta   90.00
_cell.angle_gamma   90.00
#
_symmetry.space_group_name_H-M   'P 1'
#
loop_
_entity.id
_entity.type
_entity.pdbx_description
1 polymer ?
#
loop_
_entity_poly.entity_id
_entity_poly.type
_entity_poly.pdbx_seq_one_letter_code
_entity_poly.pdbx_strand_id
1 'polypeptide(L)'
;VGGEHGDVSNLTPPAAEPHDLELAPAQVRAIGDADLVVYLSGFQPAVDEGIEQRAPEHVVDAAESAGLEEHPGGEGEHADESAEEHAEHADDSGDGHDHGATDPHFWLDPTRLAAVGDAVADELSAIDP
;
A
#
# COMPACT_ATOMS: atom_id res chain seq x y z
N VAL A 1 -14.61 -2.18 -10.39
CA VAL A 1 -15.30 -3.09 -9.46
C VAL A 1 -16.67 -2.53 -9.10
N GLY A 2 -16.81 -1.53 -8.23
CA GLY A 2 -18.12 -1.04 -7.73
C GLY A 2 -19.06 -0.36 -8.75
N GLY A 3 -18.59 0.08 -9.91
CA GLY A 3 -19.46 0.66 -10.95
C GLY A 3 -20.26 1.88 -10.45
N GLU A 4 -21.58 1.84 -10.57
CA GLU A 4 -22.50 2.88 -10.10
C GLU A 4 -22.98 2.68 -8.64
N HIS A 5 -22.53 1.62 -7.96
CA HIS A 5 -22.99 1.22 -6.62
C HIS A 5 -22.24 1.91 -5.47
N GLY A 6 -21.31 2.82 -5.77
CA GLY A 6 -20.59 3.55 -4.74
C GLY A 6 -19.93 4.82 -5.25
N ASP A 7 -19.57 5.69 -4.32
CA ASP A 7 -18.82 6.91 -4.58
C ASP A 7 -17.33 6.68 -4.29
N VAL A 8 -16.47 6.97 -5.27
CA VAL A 8 -15.01 6.82 -5.11
C VAL A 8 -14.39 8.19 -4.91
N SER A 9 -13.65 8.35 -3.82
CA SER A 9 -12.80 9.52 -3.56
C SER A 9 -11.33 9.12 -3.53
N ASN A 10 -10.46 9.92 -4.14
CA ASN A 10 -9.02 9.66 -4.17
C ASN A 10 -8.31 10.63 -3.21
N LEU A 11 -7.51 10.10 -2.30
CA LEU A 11 -6.69 10.89 -1.38
C LEU A 11 -5.53 11.59 -2.09
N THR A 12 -5.01 10.99 -3.17
CA THR A 12 -3.92 11.54 -3.99
C THR A 12 -4.50 12.33 -5.17
N PRO A 13 -4.35 13.66 -5.22
CA PRO A 13 -4.85 14.45 -6.33
C PRO A 13 -4.16 14.10 -7.66
N PRO A 14 -4.79 14.37 -8.82
CA PRO A 14 -4.14 14.20 -10.11
C PRO A 14 -2.83 15.00 -10.19
N ALA A 15 -1.79 14.36 -10.72
CA ALA A 15 -0.43 14.92 -10.86
C ALA A 15 0.29 15.29 -9.55
N ALA A 16 -0.25 14.89 -8.39
CA ALA A 16 0.50 14.92 -7.14
C ALA A 16 1.51 13.76 -7.09
N GLU A 17 2.63 14.00 -6.42
CA GLU A 17 3.58 12.94 -6.05
C GLU A 17 2.97 12.10 -4.92
N PRO A 18 2.71 10.79 -5.12
CA PRO A 18 2.05 9.96 -4.11
C PRO A 18 2.92 9.66 -2.89
N HIS A 19 4.24 9.50 -3.03
CA HIS A 19 5.11 9.12 -1.90
C HIS A 19 5.15 10.20 -0.81
N ASP A 20 5.12 11.47 -1.22
CA ASP A 20 5.17 12.64 -0.34
C ASP A 20 3.76 13.20 -0.03
N LEU A 21 2.72 12.36 -0.08
CA LEU A 21 1.35 12.79 0.20
C LEU A 21 1.22 13.28 1.65
N GLU A 22 0.69 14.49 1.80
CA GLU A 22 0.24 15.06 3.07
C GLU A 22 -1.29 15.05 3.15
N LEU A 23 -1.85 14.60 4.27
CA LEU A 23 -3.29 14.56 4.48
C LEU A 23 -3.79 15.79 5.24
N ALA A 24 -4.79 16.47 4.66
CA ALA A 24 -5.54 17.47 5.41
C ALA A 24 -6.36 16.81 6.53
N PRO A 25 -6.67 17.51 7.64
CA PRO A 25 -7.50 16.97 8.71
C PRO A 25 -8.88 16.46 8.27
N ALA A 26 -9.41 16.99 7.16
CA ALA A 26 -10.66 16.52 6.58
C ALA A 26 -10.51 15.16 5.89
N GLN A 27 -9.37 14.90 5.24
CA GLN A 27 -9.06 13.62 4.61
C GLN A 27 -8.85 12.54 5.68
N VAL A 28 -8.12 12.85 6.75
CA VAL A 28 -7.98 11.93 7.90
C VAL A 28 -9.33 11.56 8.49
N ARG A 29 -10.28 12.50 8.62
CA ARG A 29 -11.64 12.15 9.04
C ARG A 29 -12.34 11.22 8.03
N ALA A 30 -12.26 11.56 6.75
CA ALA A 30 -12.88 10.77 5.68
C ALA A 30 -12.39 9.31 5.64
N ILE A 31 -11.12 9.05 5.96
CA ILE A 31 -10.59 7.68 6.10
C ILE A 31 -11.42 6.87 7.10
N GLY A 32 -11.76 7.44 8.26
CA GLY A 32 -12.54 6.74 9.29
C GLY A 32 -14.04 6.70 9.04
N ASP A 33 -14.55 7.53 8.13
CA ASP A 33 -15.97 7.61 7.81
C ASP A 33 -16.32 6.78 6.55
N ALA A 34 -15.32 6.27 5.82
CA ALA A 34 -15.51 5.50 4.61
C ALA A 34 -16.00 4.08 4.90
N ASP A 35 -16.91 3.57 4.07
CA ASP A 35 -17.39 2.19 4.15
C ASP A 35 -16.31 1.17 3.76
N LEU A 36 -15.35 1.57 2.92
CA LEU A 36 -14.17 0.80 2.55
C LEU A 36 -13.00 1.74 2.28
N VAL A 37 -11.81 1.44 2.83
CA VAL A 37 -10.57 2.09 2.42
C VAL A 37 -9.68 1.10 1.68
N VAL A 38 -9.26 1.48 0.47
CA VAL A 38 -8.25 0.75 -0.30
C VAL A 38 -6.96 1.57 -0.25
N TYR A 39 -5.90 0.98 0.31
CA TYR A 39 -4.59 1.65 0.43
C TYR A 39 -3.46 0.68 0.09
N LEU A 40 -2.23 1.18 0.11
CA LEU A 40 -1.03 0.38 -0.07
C LEU A 40 -0.13 0.65 1.14
N SER A 41 -0.01 -0.31 2.05
CA SER A 41 0.84 -0.15 3.22
C SER A 41 2.31 0.07 2.85
N GLY A 42 2.99 0.93 3.61
CA GLY A 42 4.40 1.25 3.40
C GLY A 42 4.67 2.19 2.22
N PHE A 43 3.64 2.63 1.48
CA PHE A 43 3.82 3.50 0.31
C PHE A 43 3.56 4.99 0.61
N GLN A 44 2.54 5.30 1.42
CA GLN A 44 2.20 6.68 1.77
C GLN A 44 2.12 6.81 3.30
N PRO A 45 3.18 7.25 3.99
CA PRO A 45 3.24 7.25 5.45
C PRO A 45 2.06 7.98 6.12
N ALA A 46 1.58 9.08 5.54
CA ALA A 46 0.43 9.81 6.06
C ALA A 46 -0.89 9.02 5.96
N VAL A 47 -1.03 8.15 4.95
CA VAL A 47 -2.20 7.26 4.80
C VAL A 47 -2.11 6.12 5.79
N ASP A 48 -0.94 5.50 5.96
CA ASP A 48 -0.70 4.45 6.94
C ASP A 48 -1.05 4.95 8.36
N GLU A 49 -0.52 6.11 8.74
CA GLU A 49 -0.85 6.76 10.01
C GLU A 49 -2.35 7.09 10.11
N GLY A 50 -2.97 7.54 9.01
CA GLY A 50 -4.41 7.81 8.94
C GLY A 50 -5.26 6.57 9.19
N ILE A 51 -4.89 5.42 8.62
CA ILE A 51 -5.55 4.12 8.83
C ILE A 51 -5.41 3.70 10.29
N GLU A 52 -4.20 3.75 10.85
CA GLU A 52 -3.93 3.39 12.24
C GLU A 52 -4.73 4.26 13.23
N GLN A 53 -4.76 5.58 13.00
CA GLN A 53 -5.46 6.53 13.87
C GLN A 53 -6.98 6.37 13.82
N ARG A 54 -7.53 6.03 12.66
CA ARG A 54 -8.98 6.02 12.43
C ARG A 54 -9.59 4.65 12.57
N ALA A 55 -8.81 3.59 12.35
CA ALA A 55 -9.22 2.19 12.38
C ALA A 55 -10.57 1.97 11.65
N PRO A 56 -10.67 2.29 10.34
CA PRO A 56 -11.89 2.05 9.58
C PRO A 56 -12.28 0.57 9.61
N GLU A 57 -13.60 0.30 9.52
CA GLU A 57 -14.15 -1.03 9.70
C GLU A 57 -13.70 -2.02 8.61
N HIS A 58 -13.62 -1.53 7.37
CA HIS A 58 -13.23 -2.31 6.20
C HIS A 58 -12.01 -1.70 5.51
N VAL A 59 -10.98 -2.51 5.32
CA VAL A 59 -9.72 -2.12 4.68
C VAL A 59 -9.27 -3.21 3.72
N VAL A 60 -8.89 -2.81 2.52
CA VAL A 60 -8.11 -3.65 1.60
C VAL A 60 -6.72 -3.06 1.49
N ASP A 61 -5.72 -3.81 1.97
CA ASP A 61 -4.33 -3.52 1.72
C ASP A 61 -3.88 -4.14 0.39
N ALA A 62 -3.50 -3.27 -0.54
CA ALA A 62 -2.99 -3.67 -1.84
C ALA A 62 -1.63 -4.36 -1.74
N ALA A 63 -0.83 -4.13 -0.68
CA ALA A 63 0.46 -4.79 -0.50
C ALA A 63 0.28 -6.31 -0.34
N GLU A 64 -0.61 -6.73 0.56
CA GLU A 64 -0.96 -8.13 0.79
C GLU A 64 -1.52 -8.76 -0.50
N SER A 65 -2.50 -8.07 -1.11
CA SER A 65 -3.20 -8.57 -2.30
C SER A 65 -2.30 -8.69 -3.53
N ALA A 66 -1.30 -7.80 -3.66
CA ALA A 66 -0.31 -7.81 -4.74
C ALA A 66 0.91 -8.69 -4.46
N GLY A 67 0.99 -9.32 -3.27
CA GLY A 67 2.10 -10.16 -2.86
C GLY A 67 3.41 -9.39 -2.68
N LEU A 68 3.33 -8.21 -2.06
CA LEU A 68 4.49 -7.35 -1.75
C LEU A 68 5.07 -7.60 -0.34
N GLU A 69 4.45 -8.47 0.46
CA GLU A 69 4.93 -8.83 1.79
C GLU A 69 6.34 -9.45 1.73
N GLU A 70 7.18 -9.07 2.70
CA GLU A 70 8.46 -9.75 2.89
C GLU A 70 8.22 -11.18 3.39
N HIS A 71 8.58 -12.18 2.59
CA HIS A 71 8.65 -13.54 3.10
C HIS A 71 9.82 -13.64 4.09
N PRO A 72 9.60 -14.01 5.36
CA PRO A 72 10.70 -14.30 6.28
C PRO A 72 11.33 -15.63 5.87
N GLY A 73 12.25 -15.60 4.89
CA GLY A 73 13.06 -16.77 4.51
C GLY A 73 13.17 -17.11 3.02
N GLY A 74 13.13 -16.14 2.11
CA GLY A 74 13.48 -16.36 0.71
C GLY A 74 14.75 -15.63 0.33
N GLU A 75 15.89 -16.32 0.28
CA GLU A 75 17.06 -15.85 -0.47
C GLU A 75 16.67 -15.78 -1.95
N GLY A 76 16.15 -14.62 -2.36
CA GLY A 76 15.83 -14.30 -3.75
C GLY A 76 17.13 -14.09 -4.51
N GLU A 77 17.49 -15.08 -5.31
CA GLU A 77 18.58 -15.05 -6.27
C GLU A 77 18.43 -13.84 -7.21
N HIS A 78 19.15 -12.76 -6.92
CA HIS A 78 19.33 -11.65 -7.85
C HIS A 78 20.21 -12.12 -9.01
N ALA A 79 19.56 -12.53 -10.11
CA ALA A 79 20.23 -12.68 -11.39
C ALA A 79 20.53 -11.29 -11.98
N ASP A 80 21.77 -10.84 -11.73
CA ASP A 80 22.68 -10.02 -12.56
C ASP A 80 22.08 -8.84 -13.37
N GLU A 81 22.48 -7.60 -13.07
CA GLU A 81 23.56 -6.94 -13.83
C GLU A 81 24.12 -5.70 -13.10
N SER A 82 25.46 -5.60 -13.11
CA SER A 82 26.33 -4.46 -12.74
C SER A 82 26.91 -4.42 -11.33
N ALA A 83 28.16 -4.88 -11.27
CA ALA A 83 29.15 -4.60 -10.23
C ALA A 83 29.32 -3.10 -9.97
N GLU A 84 29.51 -2.72 -8.70
CA GLU A 84 30.71 -2.01 -8.21
C GLU A 84 30.86 -2.23 -6.69
N GLU A 85 32.12 -2.31 -6.25
CA GLU A 85 32.56 -2.58 -4.88
C GLU A 85 32.04 -1.53 -3.88
N HIS A 86 31.53 -1.96 -2.73
CA HIS A 86 31.93 -1.34 -1.46
C HIS A 86 31.71 -2.27 -0.27
N ALA A 87 32.81 -2.61 0.39
CA ALA A 87 32.84 -3.26 1.68
C ALA A 87 32.35 -2.30 2.78
N GLU A 88 31.92 -2.95 3.87
CA GLU A 88 31.97 -2.54 5.28
C GLU A 88 31.22 -1.27 5.71
N HIS A 89 30.03 -1.44 6.33
CA HIS A 89 29.65 -0.74 7.56
C HIS A 89 28.60 -1.54 8.34
N ALA A 90 29.04 -2.13 9.46
CA ALA A 90 28.16 -2.45 10.57
C ALA A 90 28.01 -1.18 11.40
N ASP A 91 26.82 -0.61 11.45
CA ASP A 91 26.43 0.37 12.45
C ASP A 91 25.03 0.03 12.97
N ASP A 92 25.00 -0.24 14.27
CA ASP A 92 23.83 -0.42 15.11
C ASP A 92 23.19 0.95 15.34
N SER A 93 22.03 1.18 14.75
CA SER A 93 21.12 2.26 15.12
C SER A 93 19.70 1.78 14.90
N GLY A 94 19.05 1.39 15.99
CA GLY A 94 17.63 1.06 16.01
C GLY A 94 16.79 2.28 15.66
N ASP A 95 16.18 2.21 14.49
CA ASP A 95 15.09 3.07 14.05
C ASP A 95 14.14 2.18 13.25
N GLY A 96 12.99 1.87 13.83
CA GLY A 96 11.99 0.96 13.28
C GLY A 96 11.23 1.60 12.13
N HIS A 97 11.89 1.76 11.00
CA HIS A 97 11.27 2.09 9.72
C HIS A 97 11.49 0.91 8.79
N ASP A 98 10.70 -0.14 9.03
CA ASP A 98 10.58 -1.32 8.18
C ASP A 98 9.83 -0.92 6.90
N HIS A 99 10.49 -0.16 6.03
CA HIS A 99 10.01 0.12 4.69
C HIS A 99 10.34 -1.12 3.85
N GLY A 100 9.33 -1.97 3.64
CA GLY A 100 9.47 -3.29 3.01
C GLY A 100 10.36 -3.28 1.77
N ALA A 101 11.23 -4.29 1.65
CA ALA A 101 12.24 -4.39 0.59
C ALA A 101 11.68 -4.61 -0.84
N THR A 102 10.36 -4.50 -1.05
CA THR A 102 9.72 -4.77 -2.35
C THR A 102 9.25 -3.48 -3.03
N ASP A 103 9.53 -3.35 -4.34
CA ASP A 103 9.05 -2.24 -5.17
C ASP A 103 7.51 -2.10 -5.08
N PRO A 104 6.99 -0.95 -4.58
CA PRO A 104 5.56 -0.77 -4.31
C PRO A 104 4.73 -0.55 -5.59
N HIS A 105 5.35 -0.33 -6.75
CA HIS A 105 4.67 0.04 -8.00
C HIS A 105 4.00 -1.17 -8.68
N PHE A 106 3.31 -2.01 -7.91
CA PHE A 106 2.71 -3.28 -8.36
C PHE A 106 1.75 -3.11 -9.54
N TRP A 107 1.12 -1.94 -9.68
CA TRP A 107 0.14 -1.66 -10.74
C TRP A 107 0.76 -1.64 -12.14
N LEU A 108 2.10 -1.60 -12.23
CA LEU A 108 2.83 -1.77 -13.49
C LEU A 108 2.85 -3.24 -13.96
N ASP A 109 2.55 -4.19 -13.07
CA ASP A 109 2.28 -5.60 -13.39
C ASP A 109 0.76 -5.85 -13.42
N PRO A 110 0.16 -6.07 -14.61
CA PRO A 110 -1.28 -6.29 -14.73
C PRO A 110 -1.77 -7.56 -14.01
N THR A 111 -0.88 -8.53 -13.76
CA THR A 111 -1.23 -9.76 -13.02
C THR A 111 -1.39 -9.46 -11.53
N ARG A 112 -0.48 -8.67 -10.96
CA ARG A 112 -0.61 -8.20 -9.56
C ARG A 112 -1.80 -7.26 -9.39
N LEU A 113 -2.01 -6.36 -10.35
CA LEU A 113 -3.18 -5.47 -10.33
C LEU A 113 -4.51 -6.23 -10.37
N ALA A 114 -4.59 -7.34 -11.11
CA ALA A 114 -5.80 -8.15 -11.16
C ALA A 114 -6.17 -8.72 -9.78
N ALA A 115 -5.19 -9.22 -9.02
CA ALA A 115 -5.41 -9.76 -7.68
C ALA A 115 -5.95 -8.71 -6.71
N VAL A 116 -5.44 -7.46 -6.77
CA VAL A 116 -5.99 -6.35 -5.99
C VAL A 116 -7.45 -6.05 -6.39
N GLY A 117 -7.76 -6.14 -7.69
CA GLY A 117 -9.12 -5.97 -8.19
C GLY A 117 -10.10 -7.01 -7.64
N ASP A 118 -9.67 -8.27 -7.53
CA ASP A 118 -10.46 -9.36 -6.95
C ASP A 118 -10.67 -9.14 -5.43
N ALA A 119 -9.63 -8.76 -4.69
CA ALA A 119 -9.75 -8.45 -3.26
C ALA A 119 -10.74 -7.31 -2.98
N VAL A 120 -10.70 -6.25 -3.79
CA VAL A 120 -11.68 -5.15 -3.69
C VAL A 120 -13.10 -5.63 -4.02
N ALA A 121 -13.26 -6.58 -4.96
CA ALA A 121 -14.57 -7.13 -5.30
C ALA A 121 -15.16 -7.99 -4.18
N ASP A 122 -14.34 -8.82 -3.56
CA ASP A 122 -14.73 -9.66 -2.44
C ASP A 122 -15.16 -8.80 -1.24
N GLU A 123 -14.38 -7.77 -0.89
CA GLU A 123 -14.71 -6.90 0.25
C GLU A 123 -15.98 -6.07 0.01
N LEU A 124 -16.13 -5.48 -1.19
CA LEU A 124 -17.36 -4.76 -1.54
C LEU A 124 -18.59 -5.68 -1.52
N SER A 125 -18.45 -6.94 -1.94
CA SER A 125 -19.55 -7.92 -1.90
C SER A 125 -19.89 -8.36 -0.47
N ALA A 126 -18.93 -8.30 0.46
CA ALA A 126 -19.17 -8.55 1.88
C ALA A 126 -19.90 -7.38 2.55
N ILE A 127 -19.58 -6.14 2.14
CA ILE A 127 -20.21 -4.91 2.64
C ILE A 127 -21.67 -4.79 2.14
N ASP A 128 -21.93 -5.02 0.84
CA ASP A 128 -23.26 -4.90 0.22
C ASP A 128 -23.58 -6.14 -0.66
N PRO A 129 -24.21 -7.20 -0.09
CA PRO A 129 -24.40 -8.51 -0.74
C PRO A 129 -25.57 -8.64 -1.72
#